data_AF-A0A2A9BLP1-F1
#
_entry.id   AF-A0A2A9BLP1-F1
#
_cell.length_a   1.000
_cell.length_b   1.000
_cell.length_c   1.000
_cell.angle_alpha   90.00
_cell.angle_beta   90.00
_cell.angle_gamma   90.00
#
_symmetry.space_group_name_H-M   'P 1'
#
loop_
_entity.id
_entity.type
_entity.pdbx_description
1 polymer ?
#
loop_
_entity_poly.entity_id
_entity_poly.type
_entity_poly.pdbx_seq_one_letter_code
_entity_poly.pdbx_strand_id
1 'polypeptide(L)'
;MTINFGKMKRGRSTNKSGMYFLNNNYEVLYIDCMGECKQRKEVGEYFVNSGTKRIKLESIGEVGNVIHVPKYRTKCKVCEGSYFSNWQRKSTKRAEYQKNWNDDNADHLIAVRHNARAKKLDLLATLTADIVKEIREEQQGRCILSGLEEELEFEHAVPVANGGGSTFENCYFINPYLNATKGNKNIFEWAKEQYNFIQRRFYNILVPMMAERNGMTPKEYEAFVYNQYNKDEKGIS
;
A
#
# COMPACT_ATOMS: atom_id res chain seq x y z
N MET A 1 4.67 37.55 -37.97
CA MET A 1 4.26 36.73 -39.14
C MET A 1 2.80 36.36 -38.98
N THR A 2 1.93 36.91 -39.82
CA THR A 2 0.52 36.53 -39.87
C THR A 2 0.44 35.23 -40.67
N ILE A 3 0.24 34.09 -40.00
CA ILE A 3 0.04 32.81 -40.70
C ILE A 3 -1.26 32.93 -41.49
N ASN A 4 -1.16 32.86 -42.83
CA ASN A 4 -2.33 32.90 -43.70
C ASN A 4 -3.08 31.56 -43.56
N PHE A 5 -4.13 31.53 -42.74
CA PHE A 5 -4.96 30.34 -42.48
C PHE A 5 -5.87 29.98 -43.66
N GLY A 6 -5.33 29.94 -44.88
CA GLY A 6 -6.07 29.53 -46.07
C GLY A 6 -6.77 28.19 -45.84
N LYS A 7 -8.09 28.16 -46.10
CA LYS A 7 -9.00 26.99 -46.19
C LYS A 7 -8.60 25.74 -45.37
N MET A 8 -8.29 25.88 -44.09
CA MET A 8 -8.03 24.72 -43.23
C MET A 8 -9.34 24.00 -42.87
N LYS A 9 -9.31 22.67 -42.86
CA LYS A 9 -10.43 21.85 -42.39
C LYS A 9 -10.43 21.80 -40.87
N ARG A 10 -11.60 21.88 -40.25
CA ARG A 10 -11.78 21.76 -38.80
C ARG A 10 -12.43 20.43 -38.49
N GLY A 11 -11.95 19.79 -37.44
CA GLY A 11 -12.53 18.56 -36.93
C GLY A 11 -12.57 18.55 -35.42
N ARG A 12 -13.64 17.98 -34.87
CA ARG A 12 -13.80 17.80 -33.43
C ARG A 12 -13.73 16.32 -33.09
N SER A 13 -12.99 16.00 -32.05
CA SER A 13 -13.02 14.63 -31.53
C SER A 13 -14.42 14.28 -31.03
N THR A 14 -14.87 13.06 -31.34
CA THR A 14 -16.14 12.50 -30.85
C THR A 14 -16.21 12.46 -29.32
N ASN A 15 -15.07 12.41 -28.63
CA ASN A 15 -14.98 12.32 -27.17
C ASN A 15 -14.58 13.68 -26.55
N LYS A 16 -14.95 14.80 -27.18
CA LYS A 16 -14.76 16.20 -26.71
C LYS A 16 -13.32 16.59 -26.34
N SER A 17 -12.30 15.93 -26.88
CA SER A 17 -10.92 16.05 -26.41
C SER A 17 -10.01 16.90 -27.32
N GLY A 18 -10.39 18.17 -27.53
CA GLY A 18 -9.61 19.17 -28.29
C GLY A 18 -10.09 19.36 -29.73
N MET A 19 -9.84 20.55 -30.29
CA MET A 19 -10.12 20.89 -31.68
C MET A 19 -8.89 20.61 -32.54
N TYR A 20 -9.11 19.98 -33.70
CA TYR A 20 -8.08 19.57 -34.64
C TYR A 20 -8.20 20.38 -35.92
N PHE A 21 -7.06 20.80 -36.47
CA PHE A 21 -6.97 21.56 -37.71
C PHE A 21 -6.15 20.78 -38.70
N LEU A 22 -6.77 20.47 -39.83
CA LEU A 22 -6.23 19.56 -40.82
C LEU A 22 -5.99 20.28 -42.15
N ASN A 23 -5.00 19.80 -42.90
CA ASN A 23 -4.81 20.22 -44.28
C ASN A 23 -5.81 19.51 -45.21
N ASN A 24 -5.71 19.78 -46.52
CA ASN A 24 -6.59 19.17 -47.52
C ASN A 24 -6.44 17.65 -47.65
N ASN A 25 -5.29 17.11 -47.23
CA ASN A 25 -4.99 15.68 -47.22
C ASN A 25 -5.42 15.00 -45.90
N TYR A 26 -6.16 15.69 -45.03
CA TYR A 26 -6.59 15.20 -43.71
C TYR A 26 -5.44 14.90 -42.74
N GLU A 27 -4.26 15.50 -42.95
CA GLU A 27 -3.17 15.46 -41.98
C GLU A 27 -3.42 16.52 -40.90
N VAL A 28 -3.30 16.13 -39.63
CA VAL A 28 -3.44 17.08 -38.52
C VAL A 28 -2.20 17.97 -38.48
N LEU A 29 -2.40 19.28 -38.65
CA LEU A 29 -1.32 20.27 -38.56
C LEU A 29 -1.27 20.91 -37.18
N TYR A 30 -2.45 21.24 -36.62
CA TYR A 30 -2.54 21.90 -35.33
C TYR A 30 -3.60 21.28 -34.44
N ILE A 31 -3.41 21.45 -33.13
CA ILE A 31 -4.35 21.05 -32.08
C ILE A 31 -4.46 22.19 -31.08
N ASP A 32 -5.67 22.47 -30.60
CA ASP A 32 -5.88 23.39 -29.48
C ASP A 32 -5.54 22.71 -28.16
N CYS A 33 -4.61 23.28 -27.40
CA CYS A 33 -4.14 22.73 -26.14
C CYS A 33 -5.24 22.83 -25.07
N MET A 34 -5.61 21.71 -24.46
CA MET A 34 -6.56 21.70 -23.34
C MET A 34 -5.90 21.98 -21.97
N GLY A 35 -4.58 22.17 -21.94
CA GLY A 35 -3.82 22.58 -20.75
C GLY A 35 -4.09 24.02 -20.34
N GLU A 36 -3.21 24.59 -19.53
CA GLU A 36 -3.35 25.96 -19.02
C GLU A 36 -3.14 27.01 -20.13
N CYS A 37 -2.29 26.74 -21.13
CA CYS A 37 -2.00 27.75 -22.15
C CYS A 37 -3.18 28.04 -23.09
N LYS A 38 -4.11 27.09 -23.27
CA LYS A 38 -5.27 27.20 -24.17
C LYS A 38 -4.92 27.62 -25.62
N GLN A 39 -3.67 27.49 -26.03
CA GLN A 39 -3.17 27.93 -27.34
C GLN A 39 -3.28 26.82 -28.39
N ARG A 40 -3.50 27.24 -29.64
CA ARG A 40 -3.29 26.39 -30.82
C ARG A 40 -1.80 26.17 -31.05
N LYS A 41 -1.39 24.91 -31.24
CA LYS A 41 0.02 24.55 -31.49
C LYS A 41 0.13 23.48 -32.55
N GLU A 42 1.30 23.40 -33.19
CA GLU A 42 1.62 22.36 -34.16
C GLU A 42 1.58 20.97 -33.52
N VAL A 43 1.25 19.94 -34.29
CA VAL A 43 1.17 18.55 -33.77
C VAL A 43 2.48 18.05 -33.17
N GLY A 44 3.63 18.56 -33.62
CA GLY A 44 4.95 18.25 -33.06
C GLY A 44 5.11 18.69 -31.59
N GLU A 45 4.29 19.63 -31.13
CA GLU A 45 4.25 20.11 -29.74
C GLU A 45 3.42 19.21 -28.82
N TYR A 46 2.89 18.09 -29.31
CA TYR A 46 2.10 17.14 -28.54
C TYR A 46 2.77 15.77 -28.49
N PHE A 47 2.52 15.04 -27.40
CA PHE A 47 2.89 13.63 -27.34
C PHE A 47 1.90 12.79 -28.13
N VAL A 48 2.40 11.80 -28.87
CA VAL A 48 1.58 10.80 -29.57
C VAL A 48 1.39 9.61 -28.65
N ASN A 49 0.14 9.23 -28.40
CA ASN A 49 -0.20 7.98 -27.73
C ASN A 49 -0.37 6.87 -28.78
N SER A 50 -0.34 5.62 -28.32
CA SER A 50 -0.67 4.48 -29.19
C SER A 50 -2.10 4.54 -29.72
N GLY A 51 -2.26 4.10 -30.96
CA GLY A 51 -3.55 3.97 -31.64
C GLY A 51 -4.01 5.21 -32.40
N THR A 52 -5.25 5.14 -32.89
CA THR A 52 -5.90 6.20 -33.66
C THR A 52 -7.10 6.80 -32.91
N LYS A 53 -7.56 7.95 -33.38
CA LYS A 53 -8.66 8.72 -32.80
C LYS A 53 -9.63 9.12 -33.90
N ARG A 54 -10.93 8.94 -33.63
CA ARG A 54 -12.01 9.35 -34.53
C ARG A 54 -12.28 10.85 -34.41
N ILE A 55 -12.27 11.54 -35.54
CA ILE A 55 -12.57 12.96 -35.65
C ILE A 55 -13.73 13.16 -36.61
N LYS A 56 -14.75 13.90 -36.17
CA LYS A 56 -15.87 14.32 -37.01
C LYS A 56 -15.54 15.67 -37.64
N LEU A 57 -15.58 15.75 -38.97
CA LEU A 57 -15.30 16.98 -39.71
C LEU A 57 -16.44 17.99 -39.57
N GLU A 58 -16.09 19.27 -39.47
CA GLU A 58 -16.99 20.42 -39.33
C GLU A 58 -16.92 21.37 -40.55
N SER A 59 -16.15 21.03 -41.60
CA SER A 59 -16.02 21.82 -42.84
C SER A 59 -17.30 21.76 -43.71
N ILE A 60 -17.68 22.90 -44.30
CA ILE A 60 -18.80 23.00 -45.26
C ILE A 60 -18.58 21.99 -46.40
N GLY A 61 -19.54 21.09 -46.62
CA GLY A 61 -19.49 20.02 -47.63
C GLY A 61 -18.98 18.65 -47.11
N GLU A 62 -18.37 18.59 -45.93
CA GLU A 62 -17.85 17.33 -45.33
C GLU A 62 -18.39 17.09 -43.92
N VAL A 63 -19.37 17.90 -43.50
CA VAL A 63 -19.99 17.83 -42.17
C VAL A 63 -20.54 16.43 -41.95
N GLY A 64 -20.06 15.76 -40.89
CA GLY A 64 -20.53 14.42 -40.55
C GLY A 64 -19.55 13.30 -40.85
N ASN A 65 -18.61 13.51 -41.79
CA ASN A 65 -17.60 12.52 -42.14
C ASN A 65 -16.67 12.27 -40.95
N VAL A 66 -16.31 11.00 -40.76
CA VAL A 66 -15.41 10.56 -39.68
C VAL A 66 -14.11 10.08 -40.27
N ILE A 67 -13.00 10.65 -39.81
CA ILE A 67 -11.64 10.24 -40.16
C ILE A 67 -10.92 9.67 -38.94
N HIS A 68 -9.90 8.87 -39.19
CA HIS A 68 -9.01 8.32 -38.16
C HIS A 68 -7.65 9.02 -38.26
N VAL A 69 -7.20 9.60 -37.15
CA VAL A 69 -5.89 10.27 -37.05
C VAL A 69 -5.07 9.68 -35.91
N PRO A 70 -3.74 9.89 -35.83
CA PRO A 70 -2.96 9.51 -34.66
C PRO A 70 -3.53 10.09 -33.36
N LYS A 71 -3.45 9.34 -32.26
CA LYS A 71 -4.01 9.75 -30.97
C LYS A 71 -3.04 10.66 -30.21
N TYR A 72 -3.13 11.96 -30.41
CA TYR A 72 -2.35 12.93 -29.62
C TYR A 72 -2.91 13.11 -28.19
N ARG A 73 -2.02 13.38 -27.23
CA ARG A 73 -2.40 13.88 -25.91
C ARG A 73 -3.09 15.24 -26.04
N THR A 74 -3.95 15.54 -25.08
CA THR A 74 -4.80 16.73 -25.14
C THR A 74 -4.11 18.00 -24.64
N LYS A 75 -2.96 17.86 -23.96
CA LYS A 75 -2.12 18.98 -23.53
C LYS A 75 -0.82 18.96 -24.31
N CYS A 76 -0.32 20.14 -24.67
CA CYS A 76 1.00 20.26 -25.30
C CYS A 76 2.11 19.82 -24.33
N LYS A 77 3.28 19.46 -24.88
CA LYS A 77 4.46 18.99 -24.13
C LYS A 77 4.82 19.89 -22.96
N VAL A 78 4.75 21.22 -23.14
CA VAL A 78 5.03 22.21 -22.08
C VAL A 78 4.01 22.13 -20.94
N CYS A 79 2.71 22.18 -21.26
CA CYS A 79 1.66 22.09 -20.23
C CYS A 79 1.65 20.72 -19.54
N GLU A 80 1.97 19.67 -20.29
CA GLU A 80 2.09 18.32 -19.77
C GLU A 80 3.30 18.20 -18.82
N GLY A 81 4.45 18.78 -19.19
CA GLY A 81 5.64 18.86 -18.34
C GLY A 81 5.35 19.59 -17.03
N SER A 82 4.75 20.79 -17.10
CA SER A 82 4.32 21.54 -15.89
C SER A 82 3.36 20.73 -15.01
N TYR A 83 2.37 20.06 -15.62
CA TYR A 83 1.45 19.19 -14.90
C TYR A 83 2.18 18.05 -14.19
N PHE A 84 3.12 17.38 -14.85
CA PHE A 84 3.90 16.29 -14.27
C PHE A 84 4.81 16.77 -13.13
N SER A 85 5.52 17.89 -13.31
CA SER A 85 6.35 18.47 -12.24
C SER A 85 5.51 18.83 -11.02
N ASN A 86 4.33 19.42 -11.22
CA ASN A 86 3.40 19.73 -10.13
C ASN A 86 2.84 18.47 -9.47
N TRP A 87 2.48 17.45 -10.25
CA TRP A 87 2.04 16.16 -9.74
C TRP A 87 3.13 15.49 -8.91
N GLN A 88 4.38 15.48 -9.41
CA GLN A 88 5.52 14.92 -8.70
C GLN A 88 5.77 15.65 -7.38
N ARG A 89 5.76 16.99 -7.38
CA ARG A 89 5.90 17.80 -6.16
C ARG A 89 4.78 17.56 -5.15
N LYS A 90 3.53 17.40 -5.61
CA LYS A 90 2.40 17.07 -4.74
C LYS A 90 2.49 15.63 -4.23
N SER A 91 2.96 14.71 -5.06
CA SER A 91 3.18 13.31 -4.73
C SER A 91 4.26 13.15 -3.68
N THR A 92 5.40 13.85 -3.80
CA THR A 92 6.46 13.82 -2.79
C THR A 92 5.99 14.38 -1.46
N LYS A 93 5.30 15.52 -1.46
CA LYS A 93 4.69 16.08 -0.24
C LYS A 93 3.67 15.13 0.40
N ARG A 94 2.86 14.46 -0.42
CA ARG A 94 1.90 13.46 0.06
C ARG A 94 2.60 12.24 0.65
N ALA A 95 3.68 11.79 0.02
CA ALA A 95 4.48 10.66 0.52
C ALA A 95 5.14 11.00 1.86
N GLU A 96 5.69 12.21 2.01
CA GLU A 96 6.26 12.71 3.25
C GLU A 96 5.19 12.84 4.35
N TYR A 97 4.05 13.46 4.04
CA TYR A 97 2.92 13.54 4.97
C TYR A 97 2.45 12.14 5.41
N GLN A 98 2.33 11.20 4.47
CA GLN A 98 1.92 9.84 4.77
C GLN A 98 2.97 9.11 5.63
N LYS A 99 4.26 9.34 5.37
CA LYS A 99 5.35 8.80 6.17
C LYS A 99 5.25 9.31 7.61
N ASN A 100 5.19 10.63 7.81
CA ASN A 100 5.08 11.23 9.13
C ASN A 100 3.83 10.75 9.87
N TRP A 101 2.68 10.70 9.17
CA TRP A 101 1.46 10.16 9.76
C TRP A 101 1.61 8.68 10.14
N ASN A 102 2.28 7.85 9.33
CA ASN A 102 2.54 6.46 9.70
C ASN A 102 3.45 6.34 10.91
N ASP A 103 4.48 7.19 11.00
CA ASP A 103 5.44 7.21 12.11
C ASP A 103 4.72 7.64 13.41
N ASP A 104 3.90 8.69 13.36
CA ASP A 104 3.10 9.19 14.49
C ASP A 104 1.96 8.22 14.91
N ASN A 105 1.56 7.30 14.02
CA ASN A 105 0.44 6.37 14.23
C ASN A 105 0.88 4.90 14.13
N ALA A 106 2.15 4.60 14.41
CA ALA A 106 2.71 3.27 14.24
C ALA A 106 1.93 2.20 15.04
N ASP A 107 1.63 2.45 16.30
CA ASP A 107 0.90 1.50 17.17
C ASP A 107 -0.55 1.29 16.70
N HIS A 108 -1.21 2.35 16.21
CA HIS A 108 -2.53 2.24 15.58
C HIS A 108 -2.49 1.37 14.32
N LEU A 109 -1.47 1.54 13.47
CA LEU A 109 -1.30 0.74 12.27
C LEU A 109 -1.03 -0.74 12.59
N ILE A 110 -0.25 -1.02 13.63
CA ILE A 110 -0.03 -2.39 14.13
C ILE A 110 -1.37 -3.01 14.55
N ALA A 111 -2.12 -2.34 15.44
CA ALA A 111 -3.41 -2.83 15.92
C ALA A 111 -4.39 -3.12 14.77
N VAL A 112 -4.54 -2.18 13.82
CA VAL A 112 -5.42 -2.34 12.65
C VAL A 112 -5.01 -3.53 11.78
N ARG A 113 -3.72 -3.68 11.46
CA ARG A 113 -3.24 -4.76 10.60
C ARG A 113 -3.43 -6.13 11.24
N HIS A 114 -3.09 -6.28 12.52
CA HIS A 114 -3.20 -7.56 13.23
C HIS A 114 -4.67 -7.94 13.45
N ASN A 115 -5.53 -6.98 13.86
CA ASN A 115 -6.96 -7.22 13.98
C ASN A 115 -7.61 -7.61 12.65
N ALA A 116 -7.24 -6.96 11.54
CA ALA A 116 -7.76 -7.33 10.23
C ALA A 116 -7.41 -8.78 9.84
N ARG A 117 -6.18 -9.23 10.15
CA ARG A 117 -5.74 -10.62 9.92
C ARG A 117 -6.53 -11.63 10.77
N ALA A 118 -6.73 -11.34 12.06
CA ALA A 118 -7.51 -12.20 12.96
C ALA A 118 -8.99 -12.27 12.57
N LYS A 119 -9.63 -11.13 12.29
CA LYS A 119 -11.04 -11.06 11.87
C LYS A 119 -11.33 -11.81 10.58
N LYS A 120 -10.37 -11.85 9.65
CA LYS A 120 -10.49 -12.64 8.40
C LYS A 120 -10.68 -14.15 8.67
N LEU A 121 -10.23 -14.62 9.83
CA LEU A 121 -10.29 -16.02 10.26
C LEU A 121 -11.28 -16.22 11.42
N ASP A 122 -12.18 -15.25 11.66
CA ASP A 122 -13.16 -15.27 12.75
C ASP A 122 -12.54 -15.46 14.15
N LEU A 123 -11.32 -14.96 14.33
CA LEU A 123 -10.60 -15.00 15.60
C LEU A 123 -10.79 -13.71 16.40
N LEU A 124 -10.61 -13.80 17.71
CA LEU A 124 -10.67 -12.66 18.62
C LEU A 124 -9.65 -11.59 18.22
N ALA A 125 -10.09 -10.34 18.15
CA ALA A 125 -9.33 -9.19 17.65
C ALA A 125 -9.63 -7.93 18.46
N THR A 126 -8.93 -7.78 19.58
CA THR A 126 -9.21 -6.74 20.60
C THR A 126 -8.10 -5.68 20.71
N LEU A 127 -7.05 -5.75 19.88
CA LEU A 127 -5.97 -4.77 19.97
C LEU A 127 -6.45 -3.35 19.70
N THR A 128 -5.98 -2.42 20.53
CA THR A 128 -6.06 -0.98 20.32
C THR A 128 -4.64 -0.40 20.28
N ALA A 129 -4.49 0.86 19.87
CA ALA A 129 -3.19 1.53 19.92
C ALA A 129 -2.64 1.57 21.36
N ASP A 130 -3.52 1.79 22.35
CA ASP A 130 -3.15 1.81 23.76
C ASP A 130 -2.67 0.45 24.26
N ILE A 131 -3.30 -0.66 23.85
CA ILE A 131 -2.85 -2.01 24.18
C ILE A 131 -1.48 -2.30 23.56
N VAL A 132 -1.25 -1.91 22.30
CA VAL A 132 0.06 -2.10 21.65
C VAL A 132 1.14 -1.30 22.39
N LYS A 133 0.81 -0.07 22.80
CA LYS A 133 1.69 0.77 23.61
C LYS A 133 1.97 0.16 24.99
N GLU A 134 0.95 -0.35 25.66
CA GLU A 134 1.06 -1.03 26.97
C GLU A 134 2.03 -2.23 26.89
N ILE A 135 1.88 -3.08 25.87
CA ILE A 135 2.81 -4.21 25.63
C ILE A 135 4.24 -3.70 25.45
N ARG A 136 4.44 -2.62 24.68
CA ARG A 136 5.77 -2.04 24.45
C ARG A 136 6.38 -1.49 25.74
N GLU A 137 5.57 -0.82 26.56
CA GLU A 137 5.98 -0.23 27.85
C GLU A 137 6.33 -1.30 28.88
N GLU A 138 5.54 -2.38 28.97
CA GLU A 138 5.82 -3.55 29.82
C GLU A 138 7.17 -4.20 29.46
N GLN A 139 7.52 -4.20 28.17
CA GLN A 139 8.80 -4.70 27.67
C GLN A 139 9.92 -3.64 27.66
N GLN A 140 9.65 -2.43 28.17
CA GLN A 140 10.57 -1.30 28.25
C GLN A 140 11.20 -0.93 26.90
N GLY A 141 10.46 -1.09 25.80
CA GLY A 141 10.94 -0.82 24.45
C GLY A 141 12.10 -1.73 23.99
N ARG A 142 12.23 -2.93 24.59
CA ARG A 142 13.29 -3.90 24.29
C ARG A 142 12.71 -5.21 23.76
N CYS A 143 13.52 -5.94 23.01
CA CYS A 143 13.15 -7.30 22.62
C CYS A 143 13.13 -8.17 23.88
N ILE A 144 11.99 -8.81 24.18
CA ILE A 144 11.84 -9.57 25.43
C ILE A 144 12.79 -10.75 25.52
N LEU A 145 13.18 -11.32 24.38
CA LEU A 145 14.02 -12.49 24.28
C LEU A 145 15.51 -12.19 24.21
N SER A 146 15.94 -11.11 23.55
CA SER A 146 17.36 -10.71 23.53
C SER A 146 17.73 -9.78 24.69
N GLY A 147 16.78 -8.97 25.16
CA GLY A 147 17.00 -7.90 26.14
C GLY A 147 17.62 -6.63 25.57
N LEU A 148 17.82 -6.55 24.25
CA LEU A 148 18.46 -5.44 23.57
C LEU A 148 17.44 -4.36 23.15
N GLU A 149 17.90 -3.11 23.12
CA GLU A 149 17.21 -2.00 22.47
C GLU A 149 17.52 -2.06 20.97
N GLU A 150 16.56 -2.56 20.19
CA GLU A 150 16.71 -2.81 18.77
C GLU A 150 15.38 -2.56 18.05
N GLU A 151 15.36 -2.72 16.72
CA GLU A 151 14.11 -2.71 15.97
C GLU A 151 13.21 -3.86 16.44
N LEU A 152 11.93 -3.55 16.66
CA LEU A 152 10.96 -4.49 17.23
C LEU A 152 9.81 -4.75 16.27
N GLU A 153 9.45 -6.02 16.13
CA GLU A 153 8.24 -6.48 15.46
C GLU A 153 7.24 -7.00 16.48
N PHE A 154 5.96 -6.78 16.17
CA PHE A 154 4.85 -7.23 16.99
C PHE A 154 4.47 -8.67 16.59
N GLU A 155 4.56 -9.59 17.55
CA GLU A 155 4.46 -11.03 17.29
C GLU A 155 3.36 -11.69 18.11
N HIS A 156 2.82 -12.79 17.59
CA HIS A 156 1.85 -13.63 18.28
C HIS A 156 2.52 -14.88 18.89
N ALA A 157 2.21 -15.22 20.15
CA ALA A 157 2.73 -16.43 20.77
C ALA A 157 2.13 -17.68 20.13
N VAL A 158 0.81 -17.67 19.94
CA VAL A 158 0.08 -18.57 19.06
C VAL A 158 -0.21 -17.81 17.75
N PRO A 159 0.35 -18.23 16.60
CA PRO A 159 0.08 -17.62 15.30
C PRO A 159 -1.42 -17.61 14.98
N VAL A 160 -1.83 -16.58 14.25
CA VAL A 160 -3.21 -16.47 13.73
C VAL A 160 -3.61 -17.69 12.90
N ALA A 161 -2.67 -18.32 12.18
CA ALA A 161 -2.92 -19.53 11.40
C ALA A 161 -3.31 -20.75 12.26
N ASN A 162 -2.98 -20.75 13.55
CA ASN A 162 -3.25 -21.83 14.51
C ASN A 162 -4.31 -21.41 15.55
N GLY A 163 -5.20 -20.49 15.18
CA GLY A 163 -6.30 -20.03 16.05
C GLY A 163 -5.91 -18.98 17.09
N GLY A 164 -4.70 -18.43 17.03
CA GLY A 164 -4.27 -17.35 17.93
C GLY A 164 -4.90 -16.00 17.60
N GLY A 165 -5.72 -15.47 18.50
CA GLY A 165 -6.31 -14.14 18.36
C GLY A 165 -5.29 -13.00 18.43
N SER A 166 -5.66 -11.83 17.91
CA SER A 166 -4.90 -10.58 18.10
C SER A 166 -5.39 -9.88 19.37
N THR A 167 -4.72 -10.15 20.49
CA THR A 167 -5.15 -9.80 21.85
C THR A 167 -3.93 -9.44 22.71
N PHE A 168 -4.14 -8.79 23.85
CA PHE A 168 -3.06 -8.44 24.79
C PHE A 168 -2.35 -9.70 25.31
N GLU A 169 -3.13 -10.75 25.53
CA GLU A 169 -2.73 -12.02 26.12
C GLU A 169 -1.95 -12.92 25.17
N ASN A 170 -1.95 -12.63 23.86
CA ASN A 170 -1.29 -13.43 22.84
C ASN A 170 -0.19 -12.67 22.07
N CYS A 171 0.08 -11.40 22.41
CA CYS A 171 1.01 -10.58 21.63
C CYS A 171 2.17 -10.00 22.45
N TYR A 172 3.35 -9.88 21.83
CA TYR A 172 4.56 -9.35 22.45
C TYR A 172 5.52 -8.82 21.37
N PHE A 173 6.46 -7.93 21.73
CA PHE A 173 7.51 -7.49 20.82
C PHE A 173 8.78 -8.36 20.89
N ILE A 174 9.34 -8.65 19.73
CA ILE A 174 10.66 -9.29 19.54
C ILE A 174 11.42 -8.64 18.40
N ASN A 175 12.70 -8.95 18.26
CA ASN A 175 13.46 -8.50 17.11
C ASN A 175 13.08 -9.27 15.82
N PRO A 176 13.25 -8.65 14.64
CA PRO A 176 12.90 -9.26 13.35
C PRO A 176 13.58 -10.61 13.09
N TYR A 177 14.82 -10.81 13.56
CA TYR A 177 15.55 -12.06 13.32
C TYR A 177 14.92 -13.24 14.07
N LEU A 178 14.65 -13.08 15.36
CA LEU A 178 13.97 -14.10 16.16
C LEU A 178 12.55 -14.34 15.65
N ASN A 179 11.88 -13.29 15.17
CA ASN A 179 10.57 -13.43 14.56
C ASN A 179 10.60 -14.31 13.31
N ALA A 180 11.54 -14.03 12.41
CA ALA A 180 11.72 -14.80 11.19
C ALA A 180 12.06 -16.27 11.47
N THR A 181 12.86 -16.58 12.50
CA THR A 181 13.19 -17.98 12.84
C THR A 181 12.04 -18.71 13.54
N LYS A 182 11.18 -17.99 14.27
CA LYS A 182 9.95 -18.53 14.87
C LYS A 182 8.94 -18.88 13.79
N GLY A 183 8.59 -17.92 12.95
CA GLY A 183 7.53 -18.07 11.95
C GLY A 183 6.24 -18.63 12.56
N ASN A 184 5.72 -19.70 11.97
CA ASN A 184 4.50 -20.39 12.43
C ASN A 184 4.77 -21.58 13.38
N LYS A 185 6.00 -21.75 13.88
CA LYS A 185 6.32 -22.83 14.81
C LYS A 185 5.64 -22.60 16.17
N ASN A 186 5.32 -23.71 16.84
CA ASN A 186 5.02 -23.69 18.27
C ASN A 186 6.17 -23.02 19.03
N ILE A 187 5.86 -21.98 19.80
CA ILE A 187 6.86 -21.13 20.44
C ILE A 187 7.73 -21.90 21.44
N PHE A 188 7.20 -22.94 22.09
CA PHE A 188 7.94 -23.80 23.01
C PHE A 188 8.89 -24.74 22.26
N GLU A 189 8.45 -25.32 21.14
CA GLU A 189 9.33 -26.12 20.28
C GLU A 189 10.43 -25.26 19.65
N TRP A 190 10.07 -24.09 19.12
CA TRP A 190 11.01 -23.13 18.57
C TRP A 190 12.06 -22.69 19.60
N ALA A 191 11.65 -22.44 20.84
CA ALA A 191 12.56 -22.02 21.91
C ALA A 191 13.65 -23.07 22.17
N LYS A 192 13.35 -24.36 22.12
CA LYS A 192 14.33 -25.45 22.32
C LYS A 192 15.47 -25.42 21.30
N GLU A 193 15.22 -24.87 20.11
CA GLU A 193 16.21 -24.74 19.03
C GLU A 193 17.11 -23.49 19.19
N GLN A 194 16.79 -22.58 20.10
CA GLN A 194 17.50 -21.31 20.24
C GLN A 194 18.75 -21.43 21.13
N TYR A 195 19.62 -20.43 21.07
CA TYR A 195 20.76 -20.33 21.98
C TYR A 195 20.32 -20.29 23.46
N ASN A 196 21.15 -20.84 24.36
CA ASN A 196 20.88 -20.92 25.79
C ASN A 196 20.44 -19.58 26.42
N PHE A 197 20.98 -18.46 25.95
CA PHE A 197 20.60 -17.15 26.48
C PHE A 197 19.15 -16.77 26.12
N ILE A 198 18.70 -17.07 24.89
CA ILE A 198 17.32 -16.89 24.45
C ILE A 198 16.41 -17.83 25.22
N GLN A 199 16.79 -19.11 25.36
CA GLN A 199 16.02 -20.08 26.14
C GLN A 199 15.79 -19.60 27.57
N ARG A 200 16.84 -19.12 28.24
CA ARG A 200 16.72 -18.61 29.61
C ARG A 200 15.75 -17.43 29.70
N ARG A 201 15.78 -16.49 28.76
CA ARG A 201 14.85 -15.35 28.75
C ARG A 201 13.44 -15.78 28.37
N PHE A 202 13.30 -16.73 27.47
CA PHE A 202 12.02 -17.33 27.11
C PHE A 202 11.32 -17.92 28.34
N TYR A 203 11.96 -18.85 29.04
CA TYR A 203 11.36 -19.54 30.18
C TYR A 203 11.26 -18.70 31.46
N ASN A 204 12.19 -17.75 31.69
CA ASN A 204 12.20 -16.97 32.93
C ASN A 204 11.50 -15.60 32.82
N ILE A 205 11.18 -15.14 31.61
CA ILE A 205 10.60 -13.80 31.39
C ILE A 205 9.35 -13.91 30.52
N LEU A 206 9.48 -14.37 29.27
CA LEU A 206 8.33 -14.36 28.35
C LEU A 206 7.21 -15.30 28.83
N VAL A 207 7.53 -16.55 29.16
CA VAL A 207 6.50 -17.53 29.58
C VAL A 207 5.75 -17.08 30.85
N PRO A 208 6.42 -16.64 31.94
CA PRO A 208 5.72 -16.11 33.11
C PRO A 208 4.84 -14.90 32.79
N MET A 209 5.34 -13.93 32.00
CA MET A 209 4.57 -12.75 31.59
C MET A 209 3.30 -13.16 30.82
N MET A 210 3.43 -14.04 29.82
CA MET A 210 2.29 -14.49 29.04
C MET A 210 1.29 -15.30 29.88
N ALA A 211 1.79 -16.14 30.79
CA ALA A 211 0.94 -16.92 31.69
C ALA A 211 0.14 -16.00 32.63
N GLU A 212 0.78 -14.99 33.21
CA GLU A 212 0.13 -13.98 34.05
C GLU A 212 -0.98 -13.24 33.31
N ARG A 213 -0.73 -12.76 32.09
CA ARG A 213 -1.75 -12.11 31.24
C ARG A 213 -2.97 -13.01 30.98
N ASN A 214 -2.76 -14.32 30.94
CA ASN A 214 -3.83 -15.31 30.73
C ASN A 214 -4.45 -15.82 32.04
N GLY A 215 -4.01 -15.36 33.22
CA GLY A 215 -4.46 -15.89 34.51
C GLY A 215 -4.09 -17.36 34.74
N MET A 216 -2.96 -17.80 34.19
CA MET A 216 -2.47 -19.17 34.21
C MET A 216 -1.12 -19.27 34.93
N THR A 217 -0.78 -20.46 35.42
CA THR A 217 0.61 -20.80 35.73
C THR A 217 1.42 -21.02 34.44
N PRO A 218 2.76 -20.88 34.47
CA PRO A 218 3.62 -21.18 33.31
C PRO A 218 3.35 -22.54 32.66
N LYS A 219 3.09 -23.57 33.48
CA LYS A 219 2.81 -24.94 33.02
C LYS A 219 1.44 -25.06 32.34
N GLU A 220 0.42 -24.38 32.88
CA GLU A 220 -0.90 -24.32 32.26
C GLU A 220 -0.86 -23.56 30.93
N TYR A 221 -0.12 -22.46 30.87
CA TYR A 221 0.07 -21.69 29.65
C TYR A 221 0.79 -22.51 28.57
N GLU A 222 1.84 -23.24 28.93
CA GLU A 222 2.52 -24.16 28.00
C GLU A 222 1.55 -25.21 27.44
N ALA A 223 0.77 -25.87 28.31
CA ALA A 223 -0.24 -26.84 27.89
C ALA A 223 -1.31 -26.21 26.98
N PHE A 224 -1.76 -25.00 27.30
CA PHE A 224 -2.69 -24.23 26.48
C PHE A 224 -2.13 -23.99 25.06
N VAL A 225 -0.89 -23.55 24.95
CA VAL A 225 -0.25 -23.31 23.65
C VAL A 225 -0.14 -24.60 22.85
N TYR A 226 0.34 -25.70 23.44
CA TYR A 226 0.38 -27.00 22.75
C TYR A 226 -1.02 -27.44 22.25
N ASN A 227 -2.06 -27.22 23.06
CA ASN A 227 -3.42 -27.57 22.67
C ASN A 227 -3.95 -26.77 21.47
N GLN A 228 -3.42 -25.57 21.17
CA GLN A 228 -3.81 -24.83 19.96
C GLN A 228 -3.26 -25.48 18.69
N TYR A 229 -2.03 -26.02 18.73
CA TYR A 229 -1.41 -26.68 17.58
C TYR A 229 -1.97 -28.08 17.31
N ASN A 230 -2.46 -28.77 18.34
CA ASN A 230 -3.05 -30.12 18.20
C ASN A 230 -4.49 -30.10 17.66
N LYS A 231 -5.14 -28.94 17.58
CA LYS A 231 -6.50 -28.82 16.99
C LYS A 231 -6.47 -28.98 15.47
N ASP A 232 -5.38 -28.59 14.82
CA ASP A 232 -5.21 -28.68 13.37
C ASP A 232 -5.08 -30.14 12.88
N GLU A 233 -4.64 -31.07 13.74
CA GLU A 233 -4.61 -32.50 13.42
C GLU A 233 -6.00 -33.15 13.39
N LYS A 234 -7.03 -32.49 13.96
CA LYS A 234 -8.39 -33.05 14.09
C LYS A 234 -9.37 -32.59 13.02
N GLY A 235 -8.95 -31.75 12.05
CA GLY A 235 -9.75 -31.47 10.86
C GLY A 235 -11.18 -31.02 11.13
N ILE A 236 -11.39 -30.14 12.12
CA ILE A 236 -12.70 -29.54 12.34
C ILE A 236 -12.71 -28.21 11.58
N SER A 237 -13.25 -28.28 10.37
CA SER A 237 -13.68 -27.15 9.52
C SER A 237 -14.87 -26.43 10.11
#